data_AF-A0A3P1T068-F1
#
_entry.id   AF-A0A3P1T068-F1
#
_cell.length_a   1.000
_cell.length_b   1.000
_cell.length_c   1.000
_cell.angle_alpha   90.00
_cell.angle_beta   90.00
_cell.angle_gamma   90.00
#
_symmetry.space_group_name_H-M   'P 1'
#
loop_
_entity.id
_entity.type
_entity.pdbx_description
1 polymer ?
#
loop_
_entity_poly.entity_id
_entity_poly.type
_entity_poly.pdbx_seq_one_letter_code
_entity_poly.pdbx_strand_id
1 'polypeptide(L)'
;MRGKPISSNRKIIRLALGFEGGLVVVALMLGWLLNSPPFVQFQFGWQGVALGLLATLPPLLLLLAAVQLEYRPVQNLFRLSREHVATFFNGASLLDLALIACAAGIGEEALFRGVIQSRLAIEFSPWVGVVIASLLFGLVHFISLTYAIFAALFSLYLGWLLLSFDNLLVPIITHGLYDFIVLAYLVSHRSD
;
A
#
# COMPACT_ATOMS: atom_id res chain seq x y z
N MET A 1 13.87 37.09 2.87
CA MET A 1 13.39 35.73 3.16
C MET A 1 12.14 35.48 2.33
N ARG A 2 12.23 34.70 1.25
CA ARG A 2 11.07 34.37 0.39
C ARG A 2 10.38 33.15 1.01
N GLY A 3 9.17 33.32 1.52
CA GLY A 3 8.32 32.21 1.92
C GLY A 3 8.09 31.28 0.74
N LYS A 4 8.42 29.99 0.88
CA LYS A 4 8.07 28.97 -0.12
C LYS A 4 6.55 28.98 -0.30
N PRO A 5 6.03 29.00 -1.54
CA PRO A 5 4.61 29.16 -1.77
C PRO A 5 3.84 27.90 -1.37
N ILE A 6 2.81 28.07 -0.53
CA ILE A 6 1.85 27.07 -0.05
C ILE A 6 1.16 26.32 -1.23
N SER A 7 1.25 26.83 -2.46
CA SER A 7 0.65 26.25 -3.67
C SER A 7 1.31 24.97 -4.18
N SER A 8 2.53 24.64 -3.75
CA SER A 8 3.27 23.45 -4.23
C SER A 8 2.65 22.14 -3.74
N ASN A 9 2.18 22.11 -2.49
CA ASN A 9 1.78 20.86 -1.82
C ASN A 9 0.43 20.33 -2.33
N ARG A 10 -0.53 21.22 -2.63
CA ARG A 10 -1.83 20.81 -3.20
C ARG A 10 -1.73 20.17 -4.58
N LYS A 11 -0.76 20.60 -5.40
CA LYS A 11 -0.53 19.98 -6.72
C LYS A 11 0.01 18.57 -6.58
N ILE A 12 0.96 18.36 -5.66
CA ILE A 12 1.54 17.04 -5.40
C ILE A 12 0.48 16.09 -4.83
N ILE A 13 -0.33 16.53 -3.87
CA ILE A 13 -1.41 15.72 -3.30
C ILE A 13 -2.41 15.29 -4.39
N ARG A 14 -2.81 16.22 -5.28
CA ARG A 14 -3.70 15.88 -6.41
C ARG A 14 -3.05 14.91 -7.39
N LEU A 15 -1.75 15.05 -7.64
CA LEU A 15 -1.01 14.13 -8.49
C LEU A 15 -0.94 12.74 -7.87
N ALA A 16 -0.66 12.64 -6.56
CA ALA A 16 -0.66 11.38 -5.83
C ALA A 16 -2.05 10.72 -5.89
N LEU A 17 -3.12 11.44 -5.53
CA LEU A 17 -4.49 10.93 -5.65
C LEU A 17 -4.86 10.51 -7.07
N GLY A 18 -4.43 11.27 -8.07
CA GLY A 18 -4.65 10.94 -9.48
C GLY A 18 -3.89 9.69 -9.93
N PHE A 19 -2.67 9.50 -9.43
CA PHE A 19 -1.88 8.30 -9.67
C PHE A 19 -2.53 7.07 -9.01
N GLU A 20 -2.82 7.14 -7.71
CA GLU A 20 -3.45 6.04 -6.97
C GLU A 20 -4.84 5.70 -7.52
N GLY A 21 -5.67 6.71 -7.79
CA GLY A 21 -6.96 6.51 -8.43
C GLY A 21 -6.84 5.96 -9.86
N GLY A 22 -5.77 6.31 -10.57
CA GLY A 22 -5.43 5.78 -11.89
C GLY A 22 -5.16 4.27 -11.86
N LEU A 23 -4.65 3.72 -10.75
CA LEU A 23 -4.43 2.28 -10.61
C LEU A 23 -5.74 1.49 -10.67
N VAL A 24 -6.85 2.04 -10.19
CA VAL A 24 -8.18 1.41 -10.36
C VAL A 24 -8.54 1.29 -11.83
N VAL A 25 -8.27 2.34 -12.62
CA VAL A 25 -8.51 2.31 -14.08
C VAL A 25 -7.62 1.27 -14.75
N VAL A 26 -6.34 1.22 -14.39
CA VAL A 26 -5.40 0.20 -14.88
C VAL A 26 -5.89 -1.21 -14.51
N ALA A 27 -6.33 -1.43 -13.26
CA ALA A 27 -6.87 -2.70 -12.81
C ALA A 27 -8.13 -3.11 -13.60
N LEU A 28 -9.04 -2.16 -13.88
CA LEU A 28 -10.21 -2.43 -14.71
C LEU A 28 -9.82 -2.79 -16.15
N MET A 29 -8.88 -2.04 -16.76
CA MET A 29 -8.40 -2.30 -18.11
C MET A 29 -7.69 -3.65 -18.24
N LEU A 30 -6.75 -3.94 -17.35
CA LEU A 30 -6.03 -5.22 -17.34
C LEU A 30 -6.95 -6.38 -16.97
N GLY A 31 -7.86 -6.17 -16.02
CA GLY A 31 -8.84 -7.18 -15.65
C GLY A 31 -9.77 -7.53 -16.81
N TRP A 32 -10.15 -6.55 -17.63
CA TRP A 32 -10.88 -6.80 -18.87
C TRP A 32 -10.04 -7.56 -19.90
N LEU A 33 -8.80 -7.12 -20.15
CA LEU A 33 -7.90 -7.74 -21.14
C LEU A 33 -7.54 -9.19 -20.78
N LEU A 34 -7.37 -9.48 -19.50
CA LEU A 34 -6.95 -10.79 -18.98
C LEU A 34 -8.12 -11.69 -18.56
N ASN A 35 -9.36 -11.25 -18.75
CA ASN A 35 -10.58 -11.92 -18.27
C ASN A 35 -10.53 -12.24 -16.75
N SER A 36 -10.01 -11.29 -15.96
CA SER A 36 -9.90 -11.37 -14.50
C SER A 36 -10.34 -10.04 -13.87
N PRO A 37 -11.65 -9.76 -13.76
CA PRO A 37 -12.14 -8.48 -13.23
C PRO A 37 -11.64 -8.24 -11.79
N PRO A 38 -11.18 -7.01 -11.45
CA PRO A 38 -10.47 -6.76 -10.20
C PRO A 38 -11.29 -6.95 -8.92
N PHE A 39 -12.61 -6.80 -8.99
CA PHE A 39 -13.49 -6.78 -7.82
C PHE A 39 -14.36 -8.02 -7.66
N VAL A 40 -14.00 -9.16 -8.31
CA VAL A 40 -14.77 -10.42 -8.20
C VAL A 40 -14.92 -10.88 -6.74
N GLN A 41 -13.83 -10.82 -5.97
CA GLN A 41 -13.81 -11.23 -4.56
C GLN A 41 -14.13 -10.07 -3.60
N PHE A 42 -14.60 -8.92 -4.09
CA PHE A 42 -14.96 -7.81 -3.22
C PHE A 42 -16.32 -8.07 -2.56
N GLN A 43 -16.32 -8.23 -1.24
CA GLN A 43 -17.53 -8.45 -0.47
C GLN A 43 -17.62 -7.45 0.69
N PHE A 44 -18.57 -6.51 0.58
CA PHE A 44 -18.80 -5.55 1.65
C PHE A 44 -19.55 -6.19 2.82
N GLY A 45 -18.99 -6.07 4.03
CA GLY A 45 -19.63 -6.53 5.26
C GLY A 45 -18.81 -6.19 6.49
N TRP A 46 -19.49 -6.03 7.63
CA TRP A 46 -18.85 -5.66 8.90
C TRP A 46 -17.80 -6.67 9.37
N GLN A 47 -17.98 -7.95 9.04
CA GLN A 47 -16.98 -8.98 9.31
C GLN A 47 -15.68 -8.72 8.53
N GLY A 48 -15.77 -8.41 7.23
CA GLY A 48 -14.60 -8.05 6.41
C GLY A 48 -13.90 -6.80 6.93
N VAL A 49 -14.67 -5.81 7.39
CA VAL A 49 -14.13 -4.62 8.07
C VAL A 49 -13.38 -4.99 9.34
N ALA A 50 -14.00 -5.77 10.24
CA ALA A 50 -13.36 -6.19 11.49
C ALA A 50 -12.09 -7.01 11.25
N LEU A 51 -12.13 -7.94 10.28
CA LEU A 51 -10.97 -8.74 9.90
C LEU A 51 -9.85 -7.87 9.32
N GLY A 52 -10.17 -6.92 8.44
CA GLY A 52 -9.19 -5.98 7.88
C GLY A 52 -8.49 -5.15 8.97
N LEU A 53 -9.27 -4.62 9.93
CA LEU A 53 -8.74 -3.86 11.07
C LEU A 53 -7.83 -4.72 11.97
N LEU A 54 -8.25 -5.96 12.27
CA LEU A 54 -7.45 -6.90 13.06
C LEU A 54 -6.18 -7.33 12.33
N ALA A 55 -6.27 -7.55 11.02
CA ALA A 55 -5.14 -7.90 10.16
C ALA A 55 -4.14 -6.74 9.98
N THR A 56 -4.50 -5.49 10.32
CA THR A 56 -3.52 -4.39 10.41
C THR A 56 -2.60 -4.53 11.62
N LEU A 57 -2.98 -5.28 12.66
CA LEU A 57 -2.19 -5.36 13.90
C LEU A 57 -0.80 -5.97 13.69
N PRO A 58 -0.61 -7.13 13.02
CA PRO A 58 0.72 -7.69 12.82
C PRO A 58 1.71 -6.74 12.11
N PRO A 59 1.40 -6.12 10.96
CA PRO A 59 2.33 -5.19 10.32
C PRO A 59 2.57 -3.93 11.15
N LEU A 60 1.60 -3.47 11.96
CA LEU A 60 1.82 -2.37 12.89
C LEU A 60 2.75 -2.74 14.05
N LEU A 61 2.62 -3.93 14.62
CA LEU A 61 3.56 -4.41 15.64
C LEU A 61 4.97 -4.53 15.08
N LEU A 62 5.12 -5.01 13.84
CA LEU A 62 6.40 -5.03 13.13
C LEU A 62 6.95 -3.61 12.89
N LEU A 63 6.10 -2.65 12.51
CA LEU A 63 6.49 -1.24 12.39
C LEU A 63 7.00 -0.69 13.72
N LEU A 64 6.27 -0.91 14.82
CA LEU A 64 6.66 -0.44 16.15
C LEU A 64 8.00 -1.06 16.60
N ALA A 65 8.19 -2.35 16.36
CA ALA A 65 9.45 -3.03 16.63
C ALA A 65 10.59 -2.49 15.75
N ALA A 66 10.33 -2.27 14.45
CA ALA A 66 11.31 -1.77 13.50
C ALA A 66 11.77 -0.34 13.82
N VAL A 67 10.88 0.52 14.31
CA VAL A 67 11.21 1.89 14.75
C VAL A 67 12.18 1.90 15.94
N GLN A 68 12.10 0.89 16.82
CA GLN A 68 12.97 0.76 17.99
C GLN A 68 14.28 0.03 17.69
N LEU A 69 14.43 -0.52 16.49
CA LEU A 69 15.54 -1.38 16.14
C LEU A 69 16.79 -0.57 15.74
N GLU A 70 17.90 -0.80 16.43
CA GLU A 70 19.21 -0.20 16.12
C GLU A 70 19.94 -0.93 14.97
N TYR A 71 19.22 -1.31 13.92
CA TYR A 71 19.76 -2.03 12.77
C TYR A 71 19.86 -1.11 11.53
N ARG A 72 21.08 -0.90 11.03
CA ARG A 72 21.38 0.08 9.97
C ARG A 72 20.49 -0.04 8.72
N PRO A 73 20.24 -1.23 8.13
CA PRO A 73 19.33 -1.34 6.99
C PRO A 73 17.91 -0.84 7.25
N VAL A 74 17.37 -1.09 8.44
CA VAL A 74 16.01 -0.66 8.84
C VAL A 74 15.99 0.85 9.11
N GLN A 75 17.00 1.39 9.78
CA GLN A 75 17.15 2.83 9.96
C GLN A 75 17.27 3.57 8.61
N ASN A 76 18.04 3.01 7.67
CA ASN A 76 18.15 3.55 6.31
C ASN A 76 16.82 3.51 5.56
N LEU A 77 16.03 2.45 5.72
CA LEU A 77 14.67 2.38 5.18
C LEU A 77 13.83 3.55 5.70
N PHE A 78 13.74 3.74 7.03
CA PHE A 78 12.97 4.85 7.59
C PHE A 78 13.47 6.23 7.16
N ARG A 79 14.80 6.42 7.08
CA ARG A 79 15.41 7.66 6.59
C ARG A 79 14.98 7.95 5.14
N LEU A 80 15.13 6.97 4.24
CA LEU A 80 14.76 7.12 2.83
C LEU A 80 13.25 7.34 2.66
N SER A 81 12.42 6.61 3.41
CA SER A 81 10.97 6.81 3.42
C SER A 81 10.62 8.22 3.89
N ARG A 82 11.26 8.70 4.95
CA ARG A 82 11.03 10.06 5.48
C ARG A 82 11.46 11.14 4.49
N GLU A 83 12.61 10.98 3.82
CA GLU A 83 13.09 11.93 2.79
C GLU A 83 12.11 12.02 1.62
N HIS A 84 11.60 10.88 1.13
CA HIS A 84 10.58 10.84 0.06
C HIS A 84 9.26 11.47 0.54
N VAL A 85 8.73 11.00 1.67
CA VAL A 85 7.44 11.48 2.22
C VAL A 85 7.51 12.97 2.55
N ALA A 86 8.60 13.46 3.14
CA ALA A 86 8.77 14.88 3.44
C ALA A 86 8.86 15.73 2.16
N THR A 87 9.41 15.20 1.07
CA THR A 87 9.49 15.92 -0.21
C THR A 87 8.10 16.08 -0.83
N PHE A 88 7.27 15.04 -0.80
CA PHE A 88 5.97 15.04 -1.47
C PHE A 88 4.82 15.55 -0.61
N PHE A 89 4.82 15.22 0.68
CA PHE A 89 3.68 15.44 1.59
C PHE A 89 3.97 16.49 2.67
N ASN A 90 4.93 17.39 2.42
CA ASN A 90 5.11 18.54 3.29
C ASN A 90 3.80 19.34 3.38
N GLY A 91 3.35 19.70 4.59
CA GLY A 91 2.09 20.41 4.79
C GLY A 91 0.81 19.67 4.37
N ALA A 92 0.84 18.36 4.12
CA ALA A 92 -0.36 17.56 3.91
C ALA A 92 -1.16 17.46 5.23
N SER A 93 -2.48 17.60 5.14
CA SER A 93 -3.37 17.37 6.29
C SER A 93 -3.56 15.88 6.55
N LEU A 94 -4.03 15.49 7.73
CA LEU A 94 -4.41 14.10 8.01
C LEU A 94 -5.47 13.59 7.03
N LEU A 95 -6.37 14.47 6.57
CA LEU A 95 -7.36 14.12 5.56
C LEU A 95 -6.69 13.81 4.21
N ASP A 96 -5.71 14.59 3.79
CA ASP A 96 -4.98 14.32 2.54
C ASP A 96 -4.28 12.95 2.59
N LEU A 97 -3.62 12.64 3.72
CA LEU A 97 -2.96 11.35 3.92
C LEU A 97 -3.97 10.19 3.93
N ALA A 98 -5.11 10.37 4.59
CA ALA A 98 -6.17 9.36 4.61
C ALA A 98 -6.74 9.11 3.20
N LEU A 99 -6.98 10.16 2.42
CA LEU A 99 -7.47 10.02 1.05
C LEU A 99 -6.47 9.30 0.14
N ILE A 100 -5.18 9.62 0.25
CA ILE A 100 -4.12 8.93 -0.51
C ILE A 100 -4.05 7.47 -0.11
N ALA A 101 -3.99 7.17 1.19
CA ALA A 101 -3.90 5.80 1.68
C ALA A 101 -5.14 4.96 1.32
N CYS A 102 -6.34 5.55 1.34
CA CYS A 102 -7.54 4.88 0.84
C CYS A 102 -7.48 4.62 -0.67
N ALA A 103 -6.99 5.60 -1.45
CA ALA A 103 -6.85 5.44 -2.90
C ALA A 103 -5.82 4.35 -3.23
N ALA A 104 -4.66 4.33 -2.56
CA ALA A 104 -3.65 3.29 -2.70
C ALA A 104 -4.19 1.92 -2.29
N GLY A 105 -4.80 1.81 -1.11
CA GLY A 105 -5.40 0.57 -0.62
C GLY A 105 -6.48 0.02 -1.56
N ILE A 106 -7.26 0.85 -2.25
CA ILE A 106 -8.23 0.35 -3.24
C ILE A 106 -7.55 0.02 -4.57
N GLY A 107 -6.73 0.93 -5.10
CA GLY A 107 -6.13 0.82 -6.43
C GLY A 107 -5.10 -0.29 -6.52
N GLU A 108 -4.19 -0.37 -5.57
CA GLU A 108 -3.15 -1.39 -5.54
C GLU A 108 -3.73 -2.78 -5.25
N GLU A 109 -4.67 -2.92 -4.32
CA GLU A 109 -5.30 -4.22 -4.09
C GLU A 109 -6.15 -4.68 -5.27
N ALA A 110 -6.89 -3.78 -5.92
CA ALA A 110 -7.60 -4.10 -7.14
C ALA A 110 -6.65 -4.63 -8.23
N LEU A 111 -5.49 -3.98 -8.42
CA LEU A 111 -4.51 -4.38 -9.43
C LEU A 111 -3.77 -5.67 -9.05
N PHE A 112 -3.10 -5.69 -7.91
CA PHE A 112 -2.21 -6.78 -7.54
C PHE A 112 -2.97 -8.02 -7.09
N ARG A 113 -4.06 -7.86 -6.31
CA ARG A 113 -4.79 -8.99 -5.71
C ARG A 113 -5.95 -9.36 -6.61
N GLY A 114 -6.75 -8.39 -7.03
CA GLY A 114 -7.90 -8.59 -7.90
C GLY A 114 -7.57 -9.07 -9.31
N VAL A 115 -6.47 -8.60 -9.91
CA VAL A 115 -6.08 -8.97 -11.29
C VAL A 115 -4.88 -9.90 -11.32
N ILE A 116 -3.71 -9.45 -10.88
CA ILE A 116 -2.44 -10.17 -11.11
C ILE A 116 -2.42 -11.50 -10.35
N GLN A 117 -2.64 -11.46 -9.03
CA GLN A 117 -2.69 -12.66 -8.19
C GLN A 117 -3.79 -13.61 -8.65
N SER A 118 -5.02 -13.13 -8.85
CA SER A 118 -6.16 -13.96 -9.26
C SER A 118 -5.93 -14.61 -10.63
N ARG A 119 -5.40 -13.88 -11.62
CA ARG A 119 -5.10 -14.44 -12.94
C ARG A 119 -4.05 -15.55 -12.85
N LEU A 120 -2.96 -15.31 -12.12
CA LEU A 120 -1.91 -16.30 -11.92
C LEU A 120 -2.35 -17.49 -11.07
N ALA A 121 -3.29 -17.27 -10.14
CA ALA A 121 -3.90 -18.33 -9.36
C ALA A 121 -4.74 -19.28 -10.22
N ILE A 122 -5.48 -18.75 -11.20
CA ILE A 122 -6.25 -19.52 -12.17
C ILE A 122 -5.33 -20.28 -13.13
N GLU A 123 -4.25 -19.64 -13.59
CA GLU A 123 -3.36 -20.21 -14.61
C GLU A 123 -2.38 -21.25 -14.05
N PHE A 124 -1.91 -21.08 -12.82
CA PHE A 124 -0.91 -21.93 -12.20
C PHE A 124 -1.41 -22.53 -10.88
N SER A 125 -1.30 -21.79 -9.78
CA SER A 125 -1.82 -22.19 -8.47
C SER A 125 -1.97 -20.97 -7.56
N PRO A 126 -2.83 -21.03 -6.51
CA PRO A 126 -3.05 -19.91 -5.60
C PRO A 126 -1.76 -19.32 -5.02
N TRP A 127 -0.82 -20.17 -4.60
CA TRP A 127 0.45 -19.73 -4.01
C TRP A 127 1.41 -19.13 -5.03
N VAL A 128 1.42 -19.63 -6.27
CA VAL A 128 2.20 -19.01 -7.36
C VAL A 128 1.70 -17.59 -7.62
N GLY A 129 0.39 -17.38 -7.64
CA GLY A 129 -0.20 -16.05 -7.76
C GLY A 129 0.23 -15.11 -6.64
N VAL A 130 0.17 -15.56 -5.38
CA VAL A 130 0.61 -14.77 -4.22
C VAL A 130 2.09 -14.39 -4.31
N VAL A 131 2.96 -15.36 -4.60
CA VAL A 131 4.42 -15.12 -4.64
C VAL A 131 4.78 -14.16 -5.78
N ILE A 132 4.29 -14.40 -7.00
CA ILE A 132 4.64 -13.57 -8.15
C ILE A 132 4.07 -12.15 -7.99
N ALA A 133 2.80 -12.01 -7.60
CA ALA A 133 2.22 -10.69 -7.36
C ALA A 133 3.01 -9.91 -6.30
N SER A 134 3.52 -10.59 -5.26
CA SER A 134 4.29 -9.97 -4.20
C SER A 134 5.72 -9.58 -4.60
N LEU A 135 6.36 -10.38 -5.44
CA LEU A 135 7.64 -10.01 -6.03
C LEU A 135 7.48 -8.78 -6.93
N LEU A 136 6.45 -8.76 -7.79
CA LEU A 136 6.14 -7.60 -8.64
C LEU A 136 5.83 -6.35 -7.81
N PHE A 137 5.07 -6.50 -6.74
CA PHE A 137 4.79 -5.40 -5.80
C PHE A 137 6.06 -4.82 -5.20
N GLY A 138 6.97 -5.67 -4.70
CA GLY A 138 8.26 -5.22 -4.18
C GLY A 138 9.13 -4.53 -5.25
N LEU A 139 9.09 -5.00 -6.49
CA LEU A 139 9.85 -4.44 -7.61
C LEU A 139 9.35 -3.04 -8.03
N VAL A 140 8.04 -2.81 -8.05
CA VAL A 140 7.52 -1.45 -8.35
C VAL A 140 7.80 -0.46 -7.21
N HIS A 141 8.01 -0.97 -6.00
CA HIS A 141 8.37 -0.22 -4.80
C HIS A 141 9.89 -0.08 -4.59
N PHE A 142 10.70 -0.23 -5.63
CA PHE A 142 12.16 -0.29 -5.49
C PHE A 142 12.79 1.09 -5.23
N ILE A 143 12.85 1.50 -3.97
CA ILE A 143 13.65 2.65 -3.50
C ILE A 143 15.06 2.18 -3.09
N SER A 144 15.13 1.02 -2.43
CA SER A 144 16.34 0.31 -2.07
C SER A 144 16.01 -1.18 -1.99
N LEU A 145 17.02 -2.05 -2.01
CA LEU A 145 16.80 -3.49 -1.88
C LEU A 145 16.04 -3.82 -0.59
N THR A 146 16.42 -3.20 0.54
CA THR A 146 15.72 -3.39 1.82
C THR A 146 14.25 -2.98 1.71
N TYR A 147 13.95 -1.81 1.12
CA TYR A 147 12.58 -1.35 0.94
C TYR A 147 11.78 -2.33 0.07
N ALA A 148 12.33 -2.76 -1.06
CA ALA A 148 11.69 -3.72 -1.97
C ALA A 148 11.39 -5.07 -1.29
N ILE A 149 12.30 -5.56 -0.44
CA ILE A 149 12.09 -6.78 0.35
C ILE A 149 10.94 -6.59 1.35
N PHE A 150 10.92 -5.49 2.11
CA PHE A 150 9.84 -5.23 3.06
C PHE A 150 8.48 -5.05 2.35
N ALA A 151 8.46 -4.35 1.21
CA ALA A 151 7.26 -4.21 0.39
C ALA A 151 6.78 -5.56 -0.16
N ALA A 152 7.68 -6.42 -0.63
CA ALA A 152 7.33 -7.77 -1.07
C ALA A 152 6.79 -8.64 0.08
N LEU A 153 7.38 -8.57 1.27
CA LEU A 153 6.90 -9.31 2.45
C LEU A 153 5.54 -8.82 2.93
N PHE A 154 5.32 -7.50 2.95
CA PHE A 154 4.01 -6.92 3.24
C PHE A 154 2.99 -7.35 2.19
N SER A 155 3.38 -7.34 0.91
CA SER A 155 2.50 -7.84 -0.16
C SER A 155 2.17 -9.32 -0.03
N LEU A 156 3.14 -10.14 0.38
CA LEU A 156 2.94 -11.57 0.60
C LEU A 156 1.88 -11.80 1.67
N TYR A 157 1.92 -11.00 2.74
CA TYR A 157 0.91 -11.01 3.79
C TYR A 157 -0.47 -10.63 3.26
N LEU A 158 -0.60 -9.53 2.50
CA LEU A 158 -1.88 -9.12 1.90
C LEU A 158 -2.44 -10.16 0.92
N GLY A 159 -1.57 -10.79 0.12
CA GLY A 159 -1.96 -11.88 -0.77
C GLY A 159 -2.46 -13.11 -0.02
N TRP A 160 -1.81 -13.46 1.10
CA TRP A 160 -2.27 -14.50 2.00
C TRP A 160 -3.61 -14.17 2.68
N LEU A 161 -3.87 -12.90 3.05
CA LEU A 161 -5.17 -12.48 3.58
C LEU A 161 -6.28 -12.73 2.56
N LEU A 162 -6.08 -12.36 1.29
CA LEU A 162 -7.07 -12.63 0.24
C LEU A 162 -7.35 -14.14 0.13
N LEU A 163 -6.31 -14.98 0.10
CA LEU A 163 -6.49 -16.44 0.04
C LEU A 163 -7.21 -17.01 1.26
N SER A 164 -6.97 -16.45 2.44
CA SER A 164 -7.50 -17.00 3.69
C SER A 164 -8.95 -16.60 3.95
N PHE A 165 -9.33 -15.39 3.54
CA PHE A 165 -10.65 -14.82 3.83
C PHE A 165 -11.58 -14.76 2.62
N ASP A 166 -11.06 -15.00 1.41
CA ASP A 166 -11.79 -14.89 0.14
C ASP A 166 -12.59 -13.58 0.01
N ASN A 167 -12.01 -12.49 0.53
CA ASN A 167 -12.63 -11.18 0.56
C ASN A 167 -11.59 -10.08 0.36
N LEU A 168 -11.66 -9.40 -0.78
CA LEU A 168 -10.75 -8.31 -1.15
C LEU A 168 -10.85 -7.10 -0.22
N LEU A 169 -11.97 -6.92 0.50
CA LEU A 169 -12.12 -5.84 1.47
C LEU A 169 -11.10 -5.96 2.62
N VAL A 170 -10.73 -7.19 3.00
CA VAL A 170 -9.78 -7.43 4.10
C VAL A 170 -8.41 -6.82 3.78
N PRO A 171 -7.70 -7.20 2.69
CA PRO A 171 -6.43 -6.57 2.34
C PRO A 171 -6.56 -5.07 1.99
N ILE A 172 -7.69 -4.61 1.40
CA ILE A 172 -7.91 -3.16 1.15
C ILE A 172 -7.83 -2.36 2.44
N ILE A 173 -8.55 -2.79 3.48
CA ILE A 173 -8.55 -2.11 4.77
C ILE A 173 -7.20 -2.25 5.46
N THR A 174 -6.62 -3.45 5.44
CA THR A 174 -5.31 -3.70 6.04
C THR A 174 -4.24 -2.78 5.45
N HIS A 175 -4.18 -2.71 4.12
CA HIS A 175 -3.24 -1.89 3.38
C HIS A 175 -3.48 -0.40 3.62
N GLY A 176 -4.69 0.09 3.33
CA GLY A 176 -4.99 1.52 3.45
C GLY A 176 -4.82 2.05 4.88
N LEU A 177 -5.17 1.26 5.90
CA LEU A 177 -4.97 1.68 7.29
C LEU A 177 -3.48 1.67 7.68
N TYR A 178 -2.73 0.66 7.25
CA TYR A 178 -1.29 0.60 7.49
C TYR A 178 -0.58 1.81 6.88
N ASP A 179 -0.86 2.11 5.62
CA ASP A 179 -0.29 3.25 4.90
C ASP A 179 -0.64 4.57 5.56
N PHE A 180 -1.91 4.76 5.95
CA PHE A 180 -2.32 5.97 6.66
C PHE A 180 -1.50 6.18 7.93
N ILE A 181 -1.32 5.12 8.74
CA ILE A 181 -0.56 5.19 9.99
C ILE A 181 0.92 5.47 9.73
N VAL A 182 1.53 4.78 8.76
CA VAL A 182 2.93 4.99 8.38
C VAL A 182 3.15 6.41 7.86
N LEU A 183 2.30 6.90 6.96
CA LEU A 183 2.38 8.27 6.43
C LEU A 183 2.21 9.30 7.55
N ALA A 184 1.22 9.13 8.43
CA ALA A 184 1.01 10.03 9.57
C ALA A 184 2.22 10.02 10.53
N TYR A 185 2.81 8.86 10.79
CA TYR A 185 4.03 8.72 11.60
C TYR A 185 5.24 9.43 10.95
N LEU A 186 5.47 9.20 9.65
CA LEU A 186 6.57 9.80 8.91
C LEU A 186 6.44 11.33 8.78
N VAL A 187 5.22 11.84 8.64
CA VAL A 187 4.96 13.28 8.56
C VAL A 187 5.09 13.97 9.93
N SER A 188 4.70 13.31 11.03
CA SER A 188 4.73 13.88 12.39
C SER A 188 6.11 13.87 13.05
N HIS A 189 6.95 12.88 12.80
CA HIS A 189 8.25 12.71 13.48
C HIS A 189 9.43 13.29 12.68
N ARG A 190 9.29 14.51 12.16
CA ARG A 190 10.35 15.15 11.37
C ARG A 190 11.60 15.33 12.23
N SER A 191 12.74 14.91 11.71
CA SER A 191 14.04 15.37 12.21
C SER A 191 14.19 16.80 11.72
N ASP A 192 14.17 17.78 12.62
CA ASP A 192 14.60 19.14 12.34
C ASP A 192 16.10 19.17 11.96
#